data_AF-A0A973NTE8-F1
#
_entry.id   AF-A0A973NTE8-F1
#
_cell.length_a   1.000
_cell.length_b   1.000
_cell.length_c   1.000
_cell.angle_alpha   90.00
_cell.angle_beta   90.00
_cell.angle_gamma   90.00
#
_symmetry.space_group_name_H-M   'P 1'
#
loop_
_entity.id
_entity.type
_entity.pdbx_description
1 polymer ?
#
loop_
_entity_poly.entity_id
_entity_poly.type
_entity_poly.pdbx_seq_one_letter_code
_entity_poly.pdbx_strand_id
1 'polypeptide(L)'
;RVVGELTALLAEREQLFAKAGVDSAAAFRARRAELAALAADGRAFGDVFLVIDDWTTLRQEYEQLEEPITALAARGLGFGIHVVITTNRAMTVRPALRDAIGTRLELRLGDPGESLVDRRIAANVPAGAPGRGLTPDKLHFLAALPRIDGGTRTDTLGTGTSDLVSRITAAWGRGAAPQVRMLPQEVSAEEVRALVPEPRGGAAGGTGRGRGVPFGLSEADLQPVYVDFDTDPHFIAFGDVESGKSGLLRTIAAGITAAYPADRAAIAVIDYRRALLDAVTGDHLLSYAGSEPAVAELVGDLSEAMRRRLPGPEVTPEQLRERSWWKGPELFVIVDDYELVAVPGRNPLAPLLDYLAQARDIGLHLVIARGSGGAGRGLFEPVLQRMRELGSPGLVMSGSKDEGALLGTVKPSPQPPGRGVLVHRRAAPVQAQVAWTPPAH
;
A
#
# COMPACT_ATOMS: atom_id res chain seq x y z
N ARG A 1 -10.73 0.01 -2.80
CA ARG A 1 -10.17 -1.26 -2.28
C ARG A 1 -10.78 -2.49 -2.92
N VAL A 2 -12.11 -2.64 -2.91
CA VAL A 2 -12.81 -3.73 -3.60
C VAL A 2 -12.26 -3.97 -5.02
N VAL A 3 -12.19 -2.90 -5.84
CA VAL A 3 -11.62 -2.98 -7.21
C VAL A 3 -10.16 -3.43 -7.22
N GLY A 4 -9.33 -2.91 -6.30
CA GLY A 4 -7.92 -3.29 -6.19
C GLY A 4 -7.71 -4.77 -5.83
N GLU A 5 -8.51 -5.29 -4.89
CA GLU A 5 -8.49 -6.72 -4.51
C GLU A 5 -8.83 -7.61 -5.71
N LEU A 6 -9.81 -7.22 -6.53
CA LEU A 6 -10.18 -7.98 -7.72
C LEU A 6 -9.15 -7.88 -8.84
N THR A 7 -8.49 -6.72 -8.99
CA THR A 7 -7.35 -6.57 -9.91
C THR A 7 -6.18 -7.46 -9.50
N ALA A 8 -5.87 -7.54 -8.21
CA ALA A 8 -4.85 -8.43 -7.68
C ALA A 8 -5.24 -9.90 -7.90
N LEU A 9 -6.50 -10.26 -7.61
CA LEU A 9 -7.02 -11.62 -7.85
C LEU A 9 -6.97 -12.01 -9.33
N LEU A 10 -7.23 -11.08 -10.26
CA LEU A 10 -7.10 -11.35 -11.69
C LEU A 10 -5.64 -11.70 -12.04
N ALA A 11 -4.68 -10.89 -11.59
CA ALA A 11 -3.26 -11.14 -11.84
C ALA A 11 -2.79 -12.46 -11.21
N GLU A 12 -3.24 -12.78 -10.00
CA GLU A 12 -2.96 -14.05 -9.34
C GLU A 12 -3.50 -15.24 -10.16
N ARG A 13 -4.74 -15.14 -10.65
CA ARG A 13 -5.36 -16.19 -11.48
C ARG A 13 -4.69 -16.35 -12.83
N GLU A 14 -4.26 -15.27 -13.47
CA GLU A 14 -3.48 -15.32 -14.70
C GLU A 14 -2.20 -16.17 -14.50
N GLN A 15 -1.48 -15.93 -13.40
CA GLN A 15 -0.29 -16.71 -13.07
C GLN A 15 -0.61 -18.14 -12.64
N LEU A 16 -1.64 -18.35 -11.83
CA LEU A 16 -2.05 -19.66 -11.35
C LEU A 16 -2.49 -20.56 -12.52
N PHE A 17 -3.31 -20.04 -13.43
CA PHE A 17 -3.82 -20.80 -14.57
C PHE A 17 -2.67 -21.21 -15.49
N ALA A 18 -1.74 -20.30 -15.76
CA ALA A 18 -0.54 -20.60 -16.53
C ALA A 18 0.33 -21.70 -15.86
N LYS A 19 0.54 -21.62 -14.54
CA LYS A 19 1.36 -22.60 -13.80
C LYS A 19 0.69 -23.97 -13.64
N ALA A 20 -0.62 -23.99 -13.40
CA ALA A 20 -1.39 -25.21 -13.11
C ALA A 20 -2.02 -25.86 -14.36
N GLY A 21 -1.76 -25.32 -15.55
CA GLY A 21 -2.30 -25.81 -16.82
C GLY A 21 -3.83 -25.72 -16.89
N VAL A 22 -4.41 -24.62 -16.39
CA VAL A 22 -5.85 -24.37 -16.45
C VAL A 22 -6.14 -23.50 -17.69
N ASP A 23 -6.84 -24.06 -18.65
CA ASP A 23 -7.09 -23.43 -19.96
C ASP A 23 -8.36 -22.57 -20.03
N SER A 24 -9.22 -22.66 -19.02
CA SER A 24 -10.54 -22.03 -19.03
C SER A 24 -11.15 -21.88 -17.63
N ALA A 25 -12.08 -20.93 -17.48
CA ALA A 25 -12.89 -20.81 -16.26
C ALA A 25 -13.70 -22.08 -15.95
N ALA A 26 -14.11 -22.85 -16.97
CA ALA A 26 -14.80 -24.12 -16.79
C ALA A 26 -13.88 -25.17 -16.15
N ALA A 27 -12.65 -25.31 -16.65
CA ALA A 27 -11.64 -26.19 -16.06
C ALA A 27 -11.29 -25.76 -14.63
N PHE A 28 -11.19 -24.45 -14.37
CA PHE A 28 -11.01 -23.92 -13.01
C PHE A 28 -12.12 -24.35 -12.06
N ARG A 29 -13.39 -24.20 -12.46
CA ARG A 29 -14.54 -24.60 -11.64
C ARG A 29 -14.52 -26.10 -11.30
N ALA A 30 -14.13 -26.94 -12.26
CA ALA A 30 -14.01 -28.38 -12.08
C ALA A 30 -12.88 -28.76 -11.09
N ARG A 31 -11.78 -28.00 -11.09
CA ARG A 31 -10.59 -28.24 -10.24
C ARG A 31 -10.53 -27.34 -9.00
N ARG A 32 -11.63 -26.65 -8.64
CA ARG A 32 -11.62 -25.62 -7.59
C ARG A 32 -11.10 -26.12 -6.23
N ALA A 33 -11.48 -27.33 -5.82
CA ALA A 33 -11.07 -27.88 -4.54
C ALA A 33 -9.55 -28.17 -4.48
N GLU A 34 -8.97 -28.62 -5.59
CA GLU A 34 -7.53 -28.86 -5.74
C GLU A 34 -6.76 -27.53 -5.72
N LEU A 35 -7.20 -26.56 -6.53
CA LEU A 35 -6.53 -25.27 -6.70
C LEU A 35 -6.65 -24.37 -5.47
N ALA A 36 -7.72 -24.51 -4.69
CA ALA A 36 -7.90 -23.79 -3.42
C ALA A 36 -6.77 -24.06 -2.42
N ALA A 37 -6.18 -25.26 -2.43
CA ALA A 37 -5.06 -25.61 -1.57
C ALA A 37 -3.74 -24.92 -1.96
N LEU A 38 -3.67 -24.33 -3.15
CA LEU A 38 -2.49 -23.61 -3.66
C LEU A 38 -2.57 -22.10 -3.41
N ALA A 39 -3.69 -21.58 -2.89
CA ALA A 39 -3.84 -20.18 -2.56
C ALA A 39 -2.89 -19.81 -1.41
N ALA A 40 -1.97 -18.88 -1.66
CA ALA A 40 -0.89 -18.54 -0.74
C ALA A 40 -1.40 -17.94 0.60
N ASP A 41 -2.56 -17.29 0.58
CA ASP A 41 -3.19 -16.65 1.74
C ASP A 41 -4.30 -17.51 2.39
N GLY A 42 -4.47 -18.76 1.92
CA GLY A 42 -5.52 -19.67 2.39
C GLY A 42 -6.95 -19.26 2.00
N ARG A 43 -7.14 -18.21 1.19
CA ARG A 43 -8.46 -17.74 0.76
C ARG A 43 -8.83 -18.36 -0.58
N ALA A 44 -9.83 -19.22 -0.56
CA ALA A 44 -10.34 -19.88 -1.76
C ALA A 44 -11.50 -19.09 -2.37
N PHE A 45 -11.31 -18.62 -3.61
CA PHE A 45 -12.37 -17.95 -4.38
C PHE A 45 -12.99 -18.89 -5.43
N GLY A 46 -14.29 -18.74 -5.67
CA GLY A 46 -15.01 -19.31 -6.82
C GLY A 46 -15.17 -18.28 -7.94
N ASP A 47 -16.33 -18.25 -8.58
CA ASP A 47 -16.70 -17.09 -9.39
C ASP A 47 -16.93 -15.87 -8.48
N VAL A 48 -16.35 -14.73 -8.83
CA VAL A 48 -16.45 -13.49 -8.06
C VAL A 48 -17.22 -12.45 -8.85
N PHE A 49 -18.15 -11.74 -8.20
CA PHE A 49 -19.02 -10.75 -8.82
C PHE A 49 -18.74 -9.37 -8.21
N LEU A 50 -18.26 -8.44 -9.02
CA LEU A 50 -18.22 -7.01 -8.69
C LEU A 50 -19.57 -6.39 -9.06
N VAL A 51 -20.36 -6.03 -8.05
CA VAL A 51 -21.66 -5.38 -8.25
C VAL A 51 -21.54 -3.88 -7.98
N ILE A 52 -21.92 -3.07 -8.96
CA ILE A 52 -21.90 -1.61 -8.89
C ILE A 52 -23.32 -1.12 -9.16
N ASP A 53 -23.91 -0.48 -8.14
CA ASP A 53 -25.18 0.21 -8.29
C ASP A 53 -24.92 1.68 -8.67
N ASP A 54 -25.55 2.13 -9.75
CA ASP A 54 -25.38 3.42 -10.40
C ASP A 54 -23.95 3.74 -10.88
N TRP A 55 -23.63 3.24 -12.07
CA TRP A 55 -22.40 3.54 -12.80
C TRP A 55 -22.14 5.05 -12.97
N THR A 56 -23.20 5.86 -13.07
CA THR A 56 -23.04 7.30 -13.31
C THR A 56 -22.45 7.99 -12.07
N THR A 57 -22.95 7.64 -10.89
CA THR A 57 -22.43 8.12 -9.60
C THR A 57 -20.99 7.65 -9.38
N LEU A 58 -20.67 6.38 -9.65
CA LEU A 58 -19.30 5.87 -9.53
C LEU A 58 -18.32 6.69 -10.37
N ARG A 59 -18.65 7.01 -11.61
CA ARG A 59 -17.77 7.79 -12.49
C ARG A 59 -17.58 9.23 -12.02
N GLN A 60 -18.59 9.84 -11.42
CA GLN A 60 -18.52 11.22 -10.92
C GLN A 60 -17.65 11.33 -9.67
N GLU A 61 -17.77 10.38 -8.75
CA GLU A 61 -17.06 10.42 -7.47
C GLU A 61 -15.69 9.72 -7.51
N TYR A 62 -15.53 8.72 -8.40
CA TYR A 62 -14.36 7.83 -8.45
C TYR A 62 -13.92 7.56 -9.89
N GLU A 63 -13.74 8.62 -10.69
CA GLU A 63 -13.32 8.53 -12.11
C GLU A 63 -12.11 7.59 -12.32
N GLN A 64 -11.14 7.61 -11.40
CA GLN A 64 -9.95 6.76 -11.43
C GLN A 64 -10.22 5.25 -11.38
N LEU A 65 -11.43 4.83 -10.96
CA LEU A 65 -11.82 3.41 -10.93
C LEU A 65 -12.42 2.94 -12.26
N GLU A 66 -12.80 3.84 -13.17
CA GLU A 66 -13.43 3.49 -14.45
C GLU A 66 -12.55 2.57 -15.30
N GLU A 67 -11.27 2.91 -15.45
CA GLU A 67 -10.33 2.14 -16.25
C GLU A 67 -10.04 0.74 -15.65
N PRO A 68 -9.70 0.61 -14.35
CA PRO A 68 -9.57 -0.70 -13.70
C PRO A 68 -10.81 -1.59 -13.84
N ILE A 69 -12.01 -1.04 -13.66
CA ILE A 69 -13.26 -1.81 -13.77
C ILE A 69 -13.49 -2.26 -15.22
N THR A 70 -13.19 -1.40 -16.19
CA THR A 70 -13.25 -1.75 -17.62
C THR A 70 -12.28 -2.88 -17.96
N ALA A 71 -11.07 -2.84 -17.43
CA ALA A 71 -10.09 -3.91 -17.61
C ALA A 71 -10.53 -5.24 -16.98
N LEU A 72 -11.17 -5.19 -15.80
CA LEU A 72 -11.79 -6.36 -15.16
C LEU A 72 -12.91 -6.95 -16.02
N ALA A 73 -13.81 -6.12 -16.55
CA ALA A 73 -14.89 -6.60 -17.41
C ALA A 73 -14.37 -7.24 -18.71
N ALA A 74 -13.33 -6.65 -19.32
CA ALA A 74 -12.79 -7.12 -20.60
C ALA A 74 -12.02 -8.45 -20.50
N ARG A 75 -11.29 -8.69 -19.38
CA ARG A 75 -10.42 -9.88 -19.24
C ARG A 75 -10.90 -10.88 -18.19
N GLY A 76 -11.65 -10.42 -17.19
CA GLY A 76 -11.98 -11.19 -15.99
C GLY A 76 -12.85 -12.43 -16.24
N LEU A 77 -13.68 -12.41 -17.29
CA LEU A 77 -14.63 -13.50 -17.56
C LEU A 77 -13.93 -14.86 -17.73
N GLY A 78 -12.78 -14.88 -18.42
CA GLY A 78 -11.97 -16.09 -18.62
C GLY A 78 -11.36 -16.65 -17.33
N PHE A 79 -11.28 -15.83 -16.30
CA PHE A 79 -10.71 -16.16 -14.98
C PHE A 79 -11.78 -16.21 -13.88
N GLY A 80 -13.07 -16.26 -14.23
CA GLY A 80 -14.16 -16.35 -13.24
C GLY A 80 -14.36 -15.08 -12.42
N ILE A 81 -14.08 -13.91 -13.00
CA ILE A 81 -14.37 -12.59 -12.42
C ILE A 81 -15.43 -11.92 -13.31
N HIS A 82 -16.53 -11.51 -12.69
CA HIS A 82 -17.71 -10.97 -13.34
C HIS A 82 -17.96 -9.54 -12.87
N VAL A 83 -18.42 -8.68 -13.77
CA VAL A 83 -18.80 -7.30 -13.45
C VAL A 83 -20.28 -7.12 -13.74
N VAL A 84 -21.03 -6.64 -12.75
CA VAL A 84 -22.46 -6.34 -12.82
C VAL A 84 -22.61 -4.86 -12.52
N ILE A 85 -23.13 -4.09 -13.48
CA ILE A 85 -23.38 -2.66 -13.32
C ILE A 85 -24.86 -2.36 -13.53
N THR A 86 -25.38 -1.40 -12.77
CA THR A 86 -26.67 -0.75 -13.05
C THR A 86 -26.41 0.68 -13.52
N THR A 87 -27.30 1.22 -14.36
CA THR A 87 -27.26 2.63 -14.79
C THR A 87 -28.64 3.06 -15.25
N ASN A 88 -28.99 4.32 -15.02
CA ASN A 88 -30.24 4.91 -15.52
C ASN A 88 -30.18 5.23 -17.01
N ARG A 89 -28.98 5.40 -17.58
CA ARG A 89 -28.78 5.73 -19.00
C ARG A 89 -27.61 4.93 -19.55
N ALA A 90 -27.89 4.03 -20.49
CA ALA A 90 -26.85 3.19 -21.08
C ALA A 90 -25.74 3.99 -21.79
N MET A 91 -26.07 5.19 -22.30
CA MET A 91 -25.13 6.07 -22.99
C MET A 91 -24.05 6.68 -22.07
N THR A 92 -24.22 6.63 -20.74
CA THR A 92 -23.16 7.06 -19.81
C THR A 92 -22.05 6.03 -19.69
N VAL A 93 -22.29 4.77 -20.09
CA VAL A 93 -21.29 3.72 -20.11
C VAL A 93 -20.45 3.86 -21.38
N ARG A 94 -19.12 3.98 -21.23
CA ARG A 94 -18.22 4.06 -22.38
C ARG A 94 -18.31 2.80 -23.26
N PRO A 95 -18.10 2.91 -24.58
CA PRO A 95 -18.22 1.78 -25.50
C PRO A 95 -17.43 0.53 -25.08
N ALA A 96 -16.17 0.70 -24.65
CA ALA A 96 -15.32 -0.42 -24.24
C ALA A 96 -15.92 -1.26 -23.11
N LEU A 97 -16.44 -0.63 -22.05
CA LEU A 97 -17.11 -1.34 -20.96
C LEU A 97 -18.45 -1.91 -21.42
N ARG A 98 -19.26 -1.12 -22.15
CA ARG A 98 -20.58 -1.54 -22.63
C ARG A 98 -20.50 -2.80 -23.51
N ASP A 99 -19.49 -2.88 -24.36
CA ASP A 99 -19.30 -3.99 -25.30
C ASP A 99 -18.76 -5.24 -24.58
N ALA A 100 -18.06 -5.07 -23.46
CA ALA A 100 -17.67 -6.18 -22.57
C ALA A 100 -18.85 -6.77 -21.77
N ILE A 101 -19.95 -6.02 -21.58
CA ILE A 101 -21.17 -6.51 -20.91
C ILE A 101 -22.01 -7.33 -21.89
N GLY A 102 -21.89 -8.65 -21.80
CA GLY A 102 -22.64 -9.60 -22.63
C GLY A 102 -24.13 -9.70 -22.29
N THR A 103 -24.47 -9.91 -21.01
CA THR A 103 -25.87 -10.03 -20.57
C THR A 103 -26.43 -8.67 -20.19
N ARG A 104 -27.56 -8.28 -20.81
CA ARG A 104 -28.22 -6.99 -20.59
C ARG A 104 -29.68 -7.20 -20.25
N LEU A 105 -30.12 -6.61 -19.14
CA LEU A 105 -31.51 -6.58 -18.71
C LEU A 105 -31.98 -5.12 -18.77
N GLU A 106 -32.77 -4.79 -19.79
CA GLU A 106 -33.28 -3.42 -19.97
C GLU A 106 -34.64 -3.30 -19.28
N LEU A 107 -34.72 -2.50 -18.21
CA LEU A 107 -35.99 -2.15 -17.58
C LEU A 107 -36.67 -0.99 -18.32
N ARG A 108 -37.83 -0.56 -17.82
CA ARG A 108 -38.47 0.66 -18.31
C ARG A 108 -37.51 1.86 -18.25
N LEU A 109 -37.22 2.44 -19.42
CA LEU A 109 -36.41 3.65 -19.56
C LEU A 109 -37.25 4.92 -19.42
N GLY A 110 -36.66 6.07 -19.07
CA GLY A 110 -37.36 7.35 -19.14
C GLY A 110 -37.73 7.69 -20.59
N ASP A 111 -36.73 7.65 -21.47
CA ASP A 111 -36.85 7.83 -22.92
C ASP A 111 -36.61 6.50 -23.67
N PRO A 112 -37.63 5.92 -24.35
CA PRO A 112 -37.46 4.74 -25.20
C PRO A 112 -36.42 4.92 -26.32
N GLY A 113 -36.11 6.16 -26.72
CA GLY A 113 -35.06 6.48 -27.70
C GLY A 113 -33.67 6.00 -27.29
N GLU A 114 -33.44 5.80 -25.99
CA GLU A 114 -32.17 5.31 -25.44
C GLU A 114 -32.08 3.79 -25.33
N SER A 115 -33.12 3.06 -25.76
CA SER A 115 -33.14 1.60 -25.74
C SER A 115 -31.98 1.01 -26.53
N LEU A 116 -31.29 0.05 -25.93
CA LEU A 116 -30.27 -0.75 -26.60
C LEU A 116 -30.88 -1.94 -27.36
N VAL A 117 -32.16 -2.26 -27.10
CA VAL A 117 -32.86 -3.40 -27.70
C VAL A 117 -33.68 -2.96 -28.92
N ASP A 118 -34.72 -2.13 -28.70
CA ASP A 118 -35.60 -1.63 -29.75
C ASP A 118 -36.46 -0.48 -29.22
N ARG A 119 -36.30 0.72 -29.79
CA ARG A 119 -37.03 1.93 -29.39
C ARG A 119 -38.55 1.75 -29.40
N ARG A 120 -39.11 1.05 -30.39
CA ARG A 120 -40.56 0.92 -30.55
C ARG A 120 -41.15 -0.02 -29.50
N ILE A 121 -40.43 -1.09 -29.19
CA ILE A 121 -40.87 -2.07 -28.20
C ILE A 121 -40.67 -1.52 -26.78
N ALA A 122 -39.57 -0.80 -26.54
CA ALA A 122 -39.31 -0.14 -25.25
C ALA A 122 -40.39 0.88 -24.87
N ALA A 123 -41.02 1.53 -25.85
CA ALA A 123 -42.15 2.43 -25.63
C ALA A 123 -43.40 1.72 -25.07
N ASN A 124 -43.52 0.41 -25.28
CA ASN A 124 -44.64 -0.41 -24.81
C ASN A 124 -44.38 -1.04 -23.43
N VAL A 125 -43.20 -0.83 -22.82
CA VAL A 125 -42.93 -1.31 -21.46
C VAL A 125 -43.76 -0.45 -20.46
N PRO A 126 -44.56 -1.05 -19.57
CA PRO A 126 -45.45 -0.27 -18.70
C PRO A 126 -44.70 0.59 -17.68
N ALA A 127 -45.08 1.87 -17.56
CA ALA A 127 -44.44 2.81 -16.63
C ALA A 127 -44.80 2.55 -15.15
N GLY A 128 -46.02 2.10 -14.86
CA GLY A 128 -46.51 1.87 -13.50
C GLY A 128 -46.26 0.47 -12.93
N ALA A 129 -45.43 -0.35 -13.60
CA ALA A 129 -45.17 -1.74 -13.20
C ALA A 129 -43.66 -1.99 -13.03
N PRO A 130 -43.07 -1.64 -11.87
CA PRO A 130 -41.67 -1.89 -11.57
C PRO A 130 -41.30 -3.37 -11.76
N GLY A 131 -40.08 -3.60 -12.25
CA GLY A 131 -39.59 -4.95 -12.59
C GLY A 131 -39.95 -5.44 -13.99
N ARG A 132 -40.78 -4.72 -14.77
CA ARG A 132 -40.98 -4.99 -16.20
C ARG A 132 -39.80 -4.49 -17.04
N GLY A 133 -39.43 -5.27 -18.04
CA GLY A 133 -38.36 -4.92 -18.97
C GLY A 133 -38.38 -5.74 -20.26
N LEU A 134 -37.33 -5.59 -21.06
CA LEU A 134 -37.08 -6.30 -22.29
C LEU A 134 -35.82 -7.17 -22.21
N THR A 135 -35.92 -8.37 -22.78
CA THR A 135 -34.77 -9.23 -23.06
C THR A 135 -34.11 -8.82 -24.38
N PRO A 136 -32.87 -9.27 -24.67
CA PRO A 136 -32.23 -9.06 -25.97
C PRO A 136 -33.06 -9.58 -27.15
N ASP A 137 -33.84 -10.63 -26.95
CA ASP A 137 -34.76 -11.23 -27.94
C ASP A 137 -36.07 -10.44 -28.10
N LYS A 138 -36.15 -9.23 -27.55
CA LYS A 138 -37.32 -8.33 -27.62
C LYS A 138 -38.56 -8.87 -26.89
N LEU A 139 -38.38 -9.77 -25.93
CA LEU A 139 -39.47 -10.32 -25.12
C LEU A 139 -39.67 -9.49 -23.85
N HIS A 140 -40.93 -9.32 -23.45
CA HIS A 140 -41.24 -8.72 -22.15
C HIS A 140 -40.95 -9.72 -21.02
N PHE A 141 -40.26 -9.26 -19.97
CA PHE A 141 -40.08 -10.04 -18.75
C PHE A 141 -40.58 -9.28 -17.51
N LEU A 142 -40.72 -10.02 -16.41
CA LEU A 142 -40.94 -9.48 -15.07
C LEU A 142 -39.89 -10.04 -14.13
N ALA A 143 -39.12 -9.17 -13.48
CA ALA A 143 -38.15 -9.56 -12.46
C ALA A 143 -38.85 -10.22 -11.27
N ALA A 144 -38.35 -11.38 -10.84
CA ALA A 144 -38.80 -12.03 -9.62
C ALA A 144 -38.35 -11.25 -8.37
N LEU A 145 -39.12 -11.35 -7.29
CA LEU A 145 -38.73 -10.79 -6.00
C LEU A 145 -37.68 -11.70 -5.32
N PRO A 146 -36.66 -11.14 -4.65
CA PRO A 146 -35.63 -11.92 -3.94
C PRO A 146 -36.17 -12.52 -2.62
N ARG A 147 -37.09 -13.48 -2.71
CA ARG A 147 -37.73 -14.13 -1.56
C ARG A 147 -38.10 -15.59 -1.87
N ILE A 148 -38.16 -16.43 -0.83
CA ILE A 148 -38.50 -17.86 -0.92
C ILE A 148 -39.63 -18.28 0.03
N ASP A 149 -40.27 -17.31 0.67
CA ASP A 149 -41.40 -17.51 1.60
C ASP A 149 -42.77 -17.61 0.89
N GLY A 150 -42.78 -17.53 -0.45
CA GLY A 150 -43.98 -17.60 -1.28
C GLY A 150 -44.78 -16.30 -1.40
N GLY A 151 -44.36 -15.21 -0.73
CA GLY A 151 -45.03 -13.92 -0.85
C GLY A 151 -44.81 -13.24 -2.20
N THR A 152 -45.79 -12.48 -2.67
CA THR A 152 -45.77 -11.80 -3.99
C THR A 152 -45.84 -10.28 -3.90
N ARG A 153 -45.99 -9.72 -2.69
CA ARG A 153 -46.17 -8.28 -2.46
C ARG A 153 -44.84 -7.58 -2.20
N THR A 154 -44.72 -6.33 -2.64
CA THR A 154 -43.52 -5.49 -2.48
C THR A 154 -43.45 -4.75 -1.14
N ASP A 155 -44.58 -4.50 -0.49
CA ASP A 155 -44.66 -3.87 0.84
C ASP A 155 -44.01 -4.73 1.95
N THR A 156 -43.95 -6.04 1.74
CA THR A 156 -43.30 -7.02 2.63
C THR A 156 -41.95 -7.50 2.10
N LEU A 157 -41.35 -6.78 1.14
CA LEU A 157 -40.12 -7.23 0.51
C LEU A 157 -38.94 -7.28 1.49
N GLY A 158 -38.85 -6.31 2.40
CA GLY A 158 -37.77 -6.27 3.39
C GLY A 158 -37.75 -7.51 4.30
N THR A 159 -38.93 -7.93 4.78
CA THR A 159 -39.05 -9.13 5.61
C THR A 159 -38.79 -10.41 4.82
N GLY A 160 -39.32 -10.52 3.60
CA GLY A 160 -39.09 -11.69 2.74
C GLY A 160 -37.62 -11.87 2.34
N THR A 161 -36.90 -10.79 2.05
CA THR A 161 -35.45 -10.84 1.76
C THR A 161 -34.64 -11.21 3.01
N SER A 162 -35.01 -10.70 4.19
CA SER A 162 -34.34 -11.04 5.45
C SER A 162 -34.53 -12.51 5.82
N ASP A 163 -35.72 -13.08 5.60
CA ASP A 163 -35.98 -14.52 5.75
C ASP A 163 -35.13 -15.36 4.79
N LEU A 164 -35.05 -14.97 3.50
CA LEU A 164 -34.18 -15.62 2.51
C LEU A 164 -32.71 -15.66 2.99
N VAL A 165 -32.15 -14.52 3.39
CA VAL A 165 -30.74 -14.43 3.85
C VAL A 165 -30.53 -15.28 5.11
N SER A 166 -31.45 -15.24 6.06
CA SER A 166 -31.36 -16.01 7.31
C SER A 166 -31.35 -17.51 7.04
N ARG A 167 -32.23 -18.00 6.16
CA ARG A 167 -32.29 -19.42 5.78
C ARG A 167 -31.05 -19.88 5.03
N ILE A 168 -30.53 -19.08 4.10
CA ILE A 168 -29.27 -19.39 3.40
C ILE A 168 -28.12 -19.50 4.39
N THR A 169 -28.01 -18.53 5.32
CA THR A 169 -26.94 -18.49 6.31
C THR A 169 -27.01 -19.69 7.25
N ALA A 170 -28.20 -20.04 7.73
CA ALA A 170 -28.41 -21.20 8.60
C ALA A 170 -28.11 -22.53 7.89
N ALA A 171 -28.39 -22.63 6.58
CA ALA A 171 -28.14 -23.83 5.80
C ALA A 171 -26.65 -24.00 5.40
N TRP A 172 -25.86 -22.92 5.38
CA TRP A 172 -24.48 -22.94 4.91
C TRP A 172 -23.46 -23.02 6.06
N GLY A 173 -22.92 -24.21 6.32
CA GLY A 173 -21.96 -24.46 7.41
C GLY A 173 -20.46 -24.30 7.06
N ARG A 174 -20.10 -23.85 5.84
CA ARG A 174 -18.70 -23.88 5.35
C ARG A 174 -17.98 -22.52 5.38
N GLY A 175 -18.45 -21.59 6.20
CA GLY A 175 -17.87 -20.25 6.34
C GLY A 175 -18.38 -19.22 5.33
N ALA A 176 -18.07 -17.95 5.58
CA ALA A 176 -18.50 -16.82 4.75
C ALA A 176 -17.59 -16.61 3.53
N ALA A 177 -18.05 -15.79 2.58
CA ALA A 177 -17.20 -15.32 1.49
C ALA A 177 -15.95 -14.60 2.03
N PRO A 178 -14.78 -14.72 1.39
CA PRO A 178 -13.59 -14.00 1.81
C PRO A 178 -13.84 -12.49 1.86
N GLN A 179 -13.54 -11.85 2.99
CA GLN A 179 -13.71 -10.42 3.18
C GLN A 179 -12.67 -9.63 2.38
N VAL A 180 -13.03 -8.42 1.93
CA VAL A 180 -12.08 -7.51 1.29
C VAL A 180 -11.07 -7.06 2.34
N ARG A 181 -9.78 -7.27 2.05
CA ARG A 181 -8.69 -6.84 2.93
C ARG A 181 -8.68 -5.32 3.01
N MET A 182 -8.79 -4.83 4.23
CA MET A 182 -8.63 -3.42 4.55
C MET A 182 -7.29 -3.25 5.24
N LEU A 183 -6.55 -2.21 4.83
CA LEU A 183 -5.36 -1.83 5.55
C LEU A 183 -5.81 -1.31 6.93
N PRO A 184 -5.36 -1.93 8.03
CA PRO A 184 -5.85 -1.60 9.36
C PRO A 184 -5.53 -0.14 9.69
N GLN A 185 -6.36 0.48 10.53
CA GLN A 185 -6.11 1.87 10.98
C GLN A 185 -4.89 1.94 11.88
N GLU A 186 -4.68 0.91 12.69
CA GLU A 186 -3.52 0.73 13.56
C GLU A 186 -3.07 -0.74 13.44
N VAL A 187 -1.77 -0.95 13.38
CA VAL A 187 -1.14 -2.28 13.43
C VAL A 187 0.09 -2.16 14.31
N SER A 188 0.26 -3.05 15.27
CA SER A 188 1.41 -3.02 16.18
C SER A 188 2.70 -3.49 15.48
N ALA A 189 3.84 -3.03 15.98
CA ALA A 189 5.14 -3.55 15.52
C ALA A 189 5.29 -5.07 15.72
N GLU A 190 4.63 -5.64 16.74
CA GLU A 190 4.63 -7.09 16.98
C GLU A 190 3.86 -7.87 15.91
N GLU A 191 2.68 -7.40 15.54
CA GLU A 191 1.89 -8.01 14.45
C GLU A 191 2.64 -7.98 13.12
N VAL A 192 3.30 -6.87 12.79
CA VAL A 192 4.14 -6.79 11.58
C VAL A 192 5.31 -7.77 11.66
N ARG A 193 5.99 -7.87 12.81
CA ARG A 193 7.09 -8.84 13.01
C ARG A 193 6.63 -10.28 12.88
N ALA A 194 5.44 -10.62 13.35
CA ALA A 194 4.88 -11.98 13.25
C ALA A 194 4.63 -12.41 11.79
N LEU A 195 4.50 -11.46 10.87
CA LEU A 195 4.34 -11.71 9.43
C LEU A 195 5.68 -11.81 8.69
N VAL A 196 6.80 -11.44 9.32
CA VAL A 196 8.12 -11.55 8.71
C VAL A 196 8.50 -13.03 8.64
N PRO A 197 8.81 -13.58 7.46
CA PRO A 197 9.17 -14.98 7.34
C PRO A 197 10.41 -15.32 8.17
N GLU A 198 10.33 -16.39 8.94
CA GLU A 198 11.48 -16.95 9.64
C GLU A 198 12.59 -17.32 8.64
N PRO A 199 13.86 -17.15 9.02
CA PRO A 199 14.98 -17.41 8.11
C PRO A 199 14.99 -18.86 7.65
N ARG A 200 14.95 -19.09 6.34
CA ARG A 200 15.24 -20.41 5.77
C ARG A 200 16.73 -20.70 5.94
N GLY A 201 17.06 -21.43 7.01
CA GLY A 201 18.41 -21.90 7.32
C GLY A 201 18.92 -21.32 8.65
N GLY A 202 19.06 -22.19 9.65
CA GLY A 202 19.42 -21.89 11.04
C GLY A 202 20.84 -21.36 11.28
N ALA A 203 21.28 -20.37 10.51
CA ALA A 203 22.42 -19.55 10.91
C ALA A 203 21.91 -18.46 11.87
N ALA A 204 21.87 -18.79 13.16
CA ALA A 204 21.72 -17.84 14.27
C ALA A 204 22.97 -16.91 14.42
N GLY A 205 23.62 -16.58 13.30
CA GLY A 205 24.85 -15.77 13.21
C GLY A 205 25.03 -15.08 11.86
N GLY A 206 23.98 -14.96 11.05
CA GLY A 206 23.99 -14.15 9.82
C GLY A 206 23.98 -12.66 10.14
N THR A 207 24.77 -11.86 9.40
CA THR A 207 25.10 -10.44 9.64
C THR A 207 23.95 -9.42 9.54
N GLY A 208 22.68 -9.83 9.71
CA GLY A 208 21.50 -8.97 9.45
C GLY A 208 21.30 -8.56 7.97
N ARG A 209 22.32 -8.81 7.14
CA ARG A 209 22.46 -8.30 5.78
C ARG A 209 21.39 -8.87 4.84
N GLY A 210 20.68 -7.98 4.14
CA GLY A 210 19.70 -8.33 3.10
C GLY A 210 18.30 -8.74 3.59
N ARG A 211 17.96 -8.55 4.87
CA ARG A 211 16.58 -8.79 5.37
C ARG A 211 15.67 -7.56 5.32
N GLY A 212 16.26 -6.38 5.31
CA GLY A 212 15.56 -5.11 5.48
C GLY A 212 14.90 -4.97 6.85
N VAL A 213 14.61 -3.73 7.22
CA VAL A 213 13.94 -3.37 8.48
C VAL A 213 12.44 -3.26 8.20
N PRO A 214 11.59 -4.17 8.71
CA PRO A 214 10.15 -4.09 8.53
C PRO A 214 9.59 -2.90 9.32
N PHE A 215 8.75 -2.07 8.70
CA PHE A 215 8.22 -0.88 9.36
C PHE A 215 6.70 -0.69 9.22
N GLY A 216 6.01 -1.57 8.49
CA GLY A 216 4.57 -1.43 8.27
C GLY A 216 4.00 -2.51 7.38
N LEU A 217 2.75 -2.34 6.95
CA LEU A 217 2.06 -3.21 5.99
C LEU A 217 1.79 -2.49 4.68
N SER A 218 1.95 -3.22 3.58
CA SER A 218 1.56 -2.81 2.24
C SER A 218 0.05 -2.88 2.07
N GLU A 219 -0.50 -1.88 1.40
CA GLU A 219 -1.89 -1.84 0.98
C GLU A 219 -2.27 -2.97 0.01
N ALA A 220 -1.34 -3.36 -0.86
CA ALA A 220 -1.61 -4.22 -2.01
C ALA A 220 -1.92 -5.67 -1.62
N ASP A 221 -1.25 -6.16 -0.58
CA ASP A 221 -1.21 -7.57 -0.20
C ASP A 221 -1.22 -7.81 1.32
N LEU A 222 -1.23 -6.73 2.12
CA LEU A 222 -1.08 -6.76 3.58
C LEU A 222 0.20 -7.47 4.04
N GLN A 223 1.24 -7.50 3.21
CA GLN A 223 2.55 -8.02 3.59
C GLN A 223 3.42 -6.92 4.20
N PRO A 224 4.41 -7.27 5.04
CA PRO A 224 5.34 -6.30 5.58
C PRO A 224 6.06 -5.50 4.49
N VAL A 225 6.19 -4.19 4.69
CA VAL A 225 7.08 -3.32 3.91
C VAL A 225 8.37 -3.08 4.67
N TYR A 226 9.48 -2.99 3.93
CA TYR A 226 10.84 -2.99 4.46
C TYR A 226 11.63 -1.76 4.01
N VAL A 227 12.55 -1.30 4.85
CA VAL A 227 13.68 -0.45 4.45
C VAL A 227 14.94 -1.31 4.41
N ASP A 228 15.49 -1.56 3.23
CA ASP A 228 16.74 -2.31 3.08
C ASP A 228 17.95 -1.39 3.06
N PHE A 229 18.54 -1.15 4.24
CA PHE A 229 19.69 -0.26 4.40
C PHE A 229 20.98 -0.76 3.72
N ASP A 230 21.07 -2.03 3.34
CA ASP A 230 22.20 -2.55 2.55
C ASP A 230 22.13 -2.14 1.08
N THR A 231 20.90 -1.97 0.57
CA THR A 231 20.63 -1.57 -0.81
C THR A 231 20.50 -0.06 -0.91
N ASP A 232 19.70 0.54 -0.03
CA ASP A 232 19.37 1.96 -0.01
C ASP A 232 19.74 2.54 1.38
N PRO A 233 20.90 3.20 1.54
CA PRO A 233 21.43 3.55 2.86
C PRO A 233 20.63 4.63 3.60
N HIS A 234 19.66 5.26 2.95
CA HIS A 234 19.01 6.46 3.42
C HIS A 234 17.49 6.34 3.30
N PHE A 235 16.76 6.99 4.18
CA PHE A 235 15.30 7.00 4.16
C PHE A 235 14.75 8.37 4.53
N ILE A 236 13.70 8.82 3.83
CA ILE A 236 13.09 10.14 4.04
C ILE A 236 11.58 10.01 4.27
N ALA A 237 11.04 10.63 5.30
CA ALA A 237 9.61 10.74 5.54
C ALA A 237 9.14 12.19 5.54
N PHE A 238 8.03 12.44 4.85
CA PHE A 238 7.33 13.73 4.88
C PHE A 238 5.93 13.54 5.44
N GLY A 239 5.49 14.42 6.33
CA GLY A 239 4.12 14.40 6.82
C GLY A 239 3.79 15.57 7.74
N ASP A 240 2.50 15.91 7.83
CA ASP A 240 2.02 16.99 8.67
C ASP A 240 2.18 16.65 10.16
N VAL A 241 1.84 17.62 11.02
CA VAL A 241 1.73 17.40 12.46
C VAL A 241 0.79 16.22 12.72
N GLU A 242 1.14 15.35 13.68
CA GLU A 242 0.35 14.17 14.08
C GLU A 242 0.11 13.12 12.97
N SER A 243 0.82 13.19 11.84
CA SER A 243 0.74 12.19 10.77
C SER A 243 1.41 10.84 11.12
N GLY A 244 2.15 10.75 12.22
CA GLY A 244 2.83 9.51 12.66
C GLY A 244 4.33 9.44 12.39
N LYS A 245 4.98 10.56 11.98
CA LYS A 245 6.43 10.65 11.71
C LYS A 245 7.32 10.09 12.83
N SER A 246 7.16 10.55 14.06
CA SER A 246 7.96 10.05 15.20
C SER A 246 7.68 8.57 15.49
N GLY A 247 6.44 8.12 15.26
CA GLY A 247 6.08 6.69 15.36
C GLY A 247 6.82 5.83 14.34
N LEU A 248 6.94 6.31 13.10
CA LEU A 248 7.75 5.67 12.06
C LEU A 248 9.23 5.58 12.47
N LEU A 249 9.81 6.67 12.98
CA LEU A 249 11.21 6.67 13.43
C LEU A 249 11.43 5.70 14.59
N ARG A 250 10.53 5.63 15.57
CA ARG A 250 10.56 4.62 16.65
C ARG A 250 10.50 3.20 16.09
N THR A 251 9.60 2.94 15.15
CA THR A 251 9.45 1.62 14.52
C THR A 251 10.70 1.22 13.73
N ILE A 252 11.30 2.14 12.97
CA ILE A 252 12.56 1.88 12.26
C ILE A 252 13.70 1.63 13.26
N ALA A 253 13.82 2.44 14.31
CA ALA A 253 14.83 2.29 15.34
C ALA A 253 14.73 0.92 16.04
N ALA A 254 13.53 0.53 16.48
CA ALA A 254 13.26 -0.77 17.08
C ALA A 254 13.51 -1.93 16.11
N GLY A 255 13.26 -1.72 14.83
CA GLY A 255 13.57 -2.70 13.80
C GLY A 255 15.08 -2.87 13.56
N ILE A 256 15.86 -1.77 13.63
CA ILE A 256 17.34 -1.82 13.56
C ILE A 256 17.89 -2.57 14.78
N THR A 257 17.45 -2.24 16.00
CA THR A 257 17.94 -2.91 17.22
C THR A 257 17.58 -4.40 17.25
N ALA A 258 16.45 -4.79 16.64
CA ALA A 258 16.07 -6.19 16.48
C ALA A 258 16.85 -6.92 15.37
N ALA A 259 17.20 -6.23 14.28
CA ALA A 259 17.86 -6.83 13.13
C ALA A 259 19.39 -6.93 13.27
N TYR A 260 20.01 -6.00 14.02
CA TYR A 260 21.45 -5.88 14.15
C TYR A 260 21.88 -5.95 15.63
N PRO A 261 22.88 -6.75 15.99
CA PRO A 261 23.49 -6.67 17.32
C PRO A 261 24.24 -5.33 17.51
N ALA A 262 24.42 -4.90 18.77
CA ALA A 262 24.96 -3.57 19.10
C ALA A 262 26.41 -3.35 18.63
N ASP A 263 27.20 -4.41 18.48
CA ASP A 263 28.55 -4.34 17.91
C ASP A 263 28.56 -4.12 16.37
N ARG A 264 27.39 -4.26 15.74
CA ARG A 264 27.18 -4.08 14.29
C ARG A 264 26.35 -2.85 13.93
N ALA A 265 25.57 -2.29 14.83
CA ALA A 265 24.78 -1.09 14.59
C ALA A 265 24.81 -0.14 15.79
N ALA A 266 25.20 1.11 15.53
CA ALA A 266 25.19 2.21 16.48
C ALA A 266 24.23 3.29 15.98
N ILE A 267 23.38 3.81 16.87
CA ILE A 267 22.31 4.75 16.53
C ILE A 267 22.56 6.08 17.22
N ALA A 268 22.60 7.16 16.43
CA ALA A 268 22.60 8.53 16.87
C ALA A 268 21.20 9.13 16.66
N VAL A 269 20.61 9.71 17.71
CA VAL A 269 19.27 10.31 17.66
C VAL A 269 19.37 11.83 17.76
N ILE A 270 18.79 12.53 16.79
CA ILE A 270 18.65 13.99 16.78
C ILE A 270 17.17 14.32 16.90
N ASP A 271 16.79 14.89 18.05
CA ASP A 271 15.39 15.11 18.39
C ASP A 271 15.23 16.29 19.37
N TYR A 272 14.88 17.45 18.82
CA TYR A 272 14.69 18.68 19.58
C TYR A 272 13.40 18.69 20.40
N ARG A 273 12.36 17.96 19.97
CA ARG A 273 11.07 17.91 20.66
C ARG A 273 10.94 16.77 21.66
N ARG A 274 11.93 15.87 21.69
CA ARG A 274 12.00 14.75 22.63
C ARG A 274 10.88 13.73 22.44
N ALA A 275 10.44 13.55 21.19
CA ALA A 275 9.46 12.55 20.79
C ALA A 275 10.03 11.11 20.69
N LEU A 276 11.36 10.98 20.68
CA LEU A 276 12.13 9.74 20.55
C LEU A 276 12.91 9.39 21.83
N LEU A 277 12.59 9.99 22.97
CA LEU A 277 13.15 9.57 24.25
C LEU A 277 12.91 8.08 24.47
N ASP A 278 13.99 7.38 24.86
CA ASP A 278 14.03 5.94 25.12
C ASP A 278 13.58 5.06 23.94
N ALA A 279 13.48 5.63 22.72
CA ALA A 279 13.24 4.87 21.50
C ALA A 279 14.42 3.95 21.17
N VAL A 280 15.63 4.34 21.60
CA VAL A 280 16.85 3.53 21.55
C VAL A 280 17.49 3.60 22.93
N THR A 281 17.80 2.44 23.50
CA THR A 281 18.43 2.30 24.82
C THR A 281 19.56 1.28 24.76
N GLY A 282 20.37 1.23 25.82
CA GLY A 282 21.47 0.27 25.94
C GLY A 282 22.59 0.50 24.93
N ASP A 283 23.26 -0.59 24.56
CA ASP A 283 24.54 -0.55 23.81
C ASP A 283 24.39 -0.06 22.35
N HIS A 284 23.17 -0.02 21.81
CA HIS A 284 22.91 0.53 20.47
C HIS A 284 22.90 2.06 20.44
N LEU A 285 22.62 2.73 21.57
CA LEU A 285 22.56 4.20 21.60
C LEU A 285 23.98 4.78 21.64
N LEU A 286 24.41 5.39 20.54
CA LEU A 286 25.68 6.10 20.48
C LEU A 286 25.59 7.46 21.16
N SER A 287 24.56 8.24 20.82
CA SER A 287 24.35 9.57 21.35
C SER A 287 22.92 10.04 21.11
N TYR A 288 22.43 10.88 22.01
CA TYR A 288 21.16 11.58 21.89
C TYR A 288 21.41 13.09 21.92
N ALA A 289 21.03 13.79 20.85
CA ALA A 289 21.22 15.23 20.70
C ALA A 289 19.87 15.96 20.65
N GLY A 290 19.54 16.67 21.73
CA GLY A 290 18.30 17.44 21.88
C GLY A 290 18.43 18.95 21.68
N SER A 291 19.60 19.44 21.24
CA SER A 291 19.87 20.86 21.02
C SER A 291 20.90 21.06 19.91
N GLU A 292 20.91 22.24 19.29
CA GLU A 292 21.81 22.50 18.15
C GLU A 292 23.31 22.36 18.48
N PRO A 293 23.83 22.84 19.63
CA PRO A 293 25.24 22.63 19.97
C PRO A 293 25.60 21.14 20.09
N ALA A 294 24.71 20.34 20.68
CA ALA A 294 24.91 18.90 20.81
C ALA A 294 24.87 18.20 19.44
N VAL A 295 24.02 18.66 18.51
CA VAL A 295 24.00 18.15 17.14
C VAL A 295 25.29 18.51 16.40
N ALA A 296 25.77 19.74 16.54
CA ALA A 296 27.00 20.18 15.87
C ALA A 296 28.23 19.40 16.34
N GLU A 297 28.35 19.14 17.66
CA GLU A 297 29.38 18.29 18.24
C GLU A 297 29.30 16.86 17.71
N LEU A 298 28.12 16.23 17.82
CA LEU A 298 27.86 14.89 17.32
C LEU A 298 28.23 14.77 15.83
N VAL A 299 27.74 15.66 14.98
CA VAL A 299 28.01 15.60 13.54
C VAL A 299 29.49 15.83 13.22
N GLY A 300 30.19 16.65 14.00
CA GLY A 300 31.64 16.80 13.91
C GLY A 300 32.37 15.47 14.10
N ASP A 301 32.07 14.78 15.21
CA ASP A 301 32.65 13.48 15.53
C ASP A 301 32.31 12.41 14.48
N LEU A 302 31.04 12.39 14.03
CA LEU A 302 30.60 11.47 12.99
C LEU A 302 31.30 11.73 11.66
N SER A 303 31.48 12.99 11.27
CA SER A 303 32.20 13.37 10.04
C SER A 303 33.65 12.90 10.09
N GLU A 304 34.34 13.08 11.22
CA GLU A 304 35.71 12.58 11.37
C GLU A 304 35.77 11.05 11.30
N ALA A 305 34.83 10.35 11.94
CA ALA A 305 34.74 8.90 11.87
C ALA A 305 34.48 8.40 10.44
N MET A 306 33.57 9.03 9.69
CA MET A 306 33.26 8.68 8.30
C MET A 306 34.43 8.96 7.36
N ARG A 307 35.16 10.05 7.56
CA ARG A 307 36.38 10.35 6.80
C ARG A 307 37.42 9.24 6.92
N ARG A 308 37.59 8.66 8.11
CA ARG A 308 38.53 7.53 8.33
C ARG A 308 38.08 6.23 7.69
N ARG A 309 36.79 6.07 7.39
CA ARG A 309 36.22 4.90 6.71
C ARG A 309 36.24 5.01 5.19
N LEU A 310 36.55 6.17 4.62
CA LEU A 310 36.63 6.32 3.16
C LEU A 310 37.70 5.37 2.57
N PRO A 311 37.38 4.66 1.47
CA PRO A 311 38.35 3.77 0.85
C PRO A 311 39.52 4.56 0.27
N GLY A 312 40.74 4.20 0.68
CA GLY A 312 41.99 4.72 0.10
C GLY A 312 42.30 4.10 -1.27
N PRO A 313 43.31 4.63 -1.99
CA PRO A 313 43.72 4.11 -3.30
C PRO A 313 44.23 2.66 -3.27
N GLU A 314 44.64 2.17 -2.09
CA GLU A 314 45.10 0.81 -1.86
C GLU A 314 43.98 -0.24 -1.70
N VAL A 315 42.72 0.20 -1.56
CA VAL A 315 41.59 -0.70 -1.34
C VAL A 315 41.27 -1.47 -2.63
N THR A 316 41.37 -2.80 -2.56
CA THR A 316 41.08 -3.67 -3.70
C THR A 316 39.57 -3.77 -3.97
N PRO A 317 39.13 -4.13 -5.20
CA PRO A 317 37.71 -4.34 -5.50
C PRO A 317 37.02 -5.41 -4.64
N GLU A 318 37.77 -6.39 -4.16
CA GLU A 318 37.25 -7.44 -3.26
C GLU A 318 37.01 -6.89 -1.85
N GLN A 319 37.99 -6.16 -1.31
CA GLN A 319 37.82 -5.44 -0.05
C GLN A 319 36.68 -4.43 -0.12
N LEU A 320 36.50 -3.75 -1.28
CA LEU A 320 35.39 -2.83 -1.51
C LEU A 320 34.02 -3.50 -1.37
N ARG A 321 33.84 -4.68 -2.00
CA ARG A 321 32.60 -5.47 -1.90
C ARG A 321 32.34 -5.99 -0.49
N GLU A 322 33.39 -6.39 0.21
CA GLU A 322 33.29 -6.97 1.55
C GLU A 322 33.24 -5.93 2.68
N ARG A 323 33.52 -4.66 2.38
CA ARG A 323 33.70 -3.59 3.39
C ARG A 323 34.81 -3.91 4.40
N SER A 324 35.88 -4.59 3.98
CA SER A 324 36.85 -5.18 4.91
C SER A 324 38.04 -4.28 5.31
N TRP A 325 38.18 -3.09 4.70
CA TRP A 325 39.24 -2.12 5.05
C TRP A 325 38.95 -1.31 6.32
N TRP A 326 37.71 -1.30 6.80
CA TRP A 326 37.33 -0.71 8.09
C TRP A 326 36.60 -1.74 8.96
N LYS A 327 36.55 -1.47 10.26
CA LYS A 327 35.84 -2.29 11.26
C LYS A 327 35.04 -1.40 12.19
N GLY A 328 33.97 -1.96 12.75
CA GLY A 328 33.07 -1.29 13.69
C GLY A 328 31.61 -1.39 13.25
N PRO A 329 30.70 -0.77 14.00
CA PRO A 329 29.29 -0.78 13.66
C PRO A 329 28.97 0.13 12.47
N GLU A 330 27.93 -0.22 11.72
CA GLU A 330 27.23 0.72 10.85
C GLU A 330 26.54 1.79 11.71
N LEU A 331 26.48 3.00 11.20
CA LEU A 331 26.02 4.18 11.92
C LEU A 331 24.68 4.64 11.36
N PHE A 332 23.65 4.63 12.19
CA PHE A 332 22.32 5.12 11.85
C PHE A 332 22.08 6.48 12.52
N VAL A 333 21.95 7.53 11.72
CA VAL A 333 21.59 8.87 12.18
C VAL A 333 20.09 9.05 11.96
N ILE A 334 19.33 9.05 13.05
CA ILE A 334 17.87 9.23 13.05
C ILE A 334 17.58 10.69 13.42
N VAL A 335 16.86 11.39 12.56
CA VAL A 335 16.56 12.82 12.72
C VAL A 335 15.05 13.02 12.66
N ASP A 336 14.47 13.46 13.78
CA ASP A 336 13.07 13.90 13.82
C ASP A 336 12.96 15.42 13.63
N ASP A 337 11.79 15.87 13.17
CA ASP A 337 11.47 17.28 12.91
C ASP A 337 12.61 18.04 12.20
N TYR A 338 13.09 17.50 11.07
CA TYR A 338 14.25 18.02 10.35
C TYR A 338 14.16 19.52 9.99
N GLU A 339 12.97 20.05 9.76
CA GLU A 339 12.72 21.47 9.54
C GLU A 339 13.14 22.38 10.71
N LEU A 340 13.25 21.83 11.93
CA LEU A 340 13.74 22.55 13.10
C LEU A 340 15.27 22.47 13.22
N VAL A 341 15.86 21.41 12.67
CA VAL A 341 17.30 21.17 12.68
C VAL A 341 17.98 21.95 11.55
N ALA A 342 17.46 21.84 10.33
CA ALA A 342 17.97 22.47 9.14
C ALA A 342 17.24 23.79 8.87
N VAL A 343 17.77 24.88 9.43
CA VAL A 343 17.28 26.23 9.15
C VAL A 343 18.05 26.84 7.97
N PRO A 344 17.44 27.76 7.19
CA PRO A 344 18.12 28.38 6.05
C PRO A 344 19.47 29.01 6.45
N GLY A 345 20.54 28.62 5.74
CA GLY A 345 21.89 29.11 5.98
C GLY A 345 22.64 28.48 7.16
N ARG A 346 21.99 27.61 7.95
CA ARG A 346 22.63 26.88 9.05
C ARG A 346 22.01 25.49 9.18
N ASN A 347 22.69 24.50 8.61
CA ASN A 347 22.34 23.10 8.78
C ASN A 347 23.49 22.36 9.46
N PRO A 348 23.32 21.89 10.71
CA PRO A 348 24.38 21.17 11.42
C PRO A 348 24.68 19.81 10.79
N LEU A 349 23.81 19.25 9.93
CA LEU A 349 24.09 18.02 9.17
C LEU A 349 24.92 18.25 7.91
N ALA A 350 25.18 19.49 7.50
CA ALA A 350 25.92 19.79 6.28
C ALA A 350 27.28 19.07 6.14
N PRO A 351 28.07 18.85 7.22
CA PRO A 351 29.33 18.09 7.13
C PRO A 351 29.16 16.64 6.68
N LEU A 352 27.96 16.04 6.80
CA LEU A 352 27.70 14.68 6.35
C LEU A 352 27.45 14.58 4.83
N LEU A 353 27.20 15.72 4.17
CA LEU A 353 26.85 15.79 2.74
C LEU A 353 27.89 15.10 1.85
N ASP A 354 29.17 15.29 2.19
CA ASP A 354 30.32 14.77 1.43
C ASP A 354 30.39 13.24 1.43
N TYR A 355 29.70 12.57 2.35
CA TYR A 355 29.74 11.12 2.51
C TYR A 355 28.48 10.40 2.02
N LEU A 356 27.38 11.11 1.74
CA LEU A 356 26.11 10.48 1.38
C LEU A 356 26.22 9.58 0.13
N ALA A 357 27.08 9.94 -0.83
CA ALA A 357 27.27 9.15 -2.04
C ALA A 357 28.03 7.84 -1.79
N GLN A 358 28.94 7.82 -0.82
CA GLN A 358 29.74 6.67 -0.41
C GLN A 358 29.18 6.00 0.86
N ALA A 359 28.00 6.41 1.32
CA ALA A 359 27.41 6.00 2.59
C ALA A 359 27.30 4.47 2.72
N ARG A 360 26.99 3.81 1.61
CA ARG A 360 26.95 2.35 1.51
C ARG A 360 28.30 1.70 1.80
N ASP A 361 29.42 2.30 1.43
CA ASP A 361 30.75 1.70 1.56
C ASP A 361 31.31 1.89 2.97
N ILE A 362 30.97 3.02 3.60
CA ILE A 362 31.45 3.42 4.93
C ILE A 362 30.50 3.08 6.08
N GLY A 363 29.33 2.50 5.77
CA GLY A 363 28.31 2.12 6.75
C GLY A 363 27.66 3.32 7.42
N LEU A 364 27.29 4.35 6.64
CA LEU A 364 26.53 5.51 7.09
C LEU A 364 25.07 5.39 6.62
N HIS A 365 24.14 5.62 7.52
CA HIS A 365 22.71 5.63 7.24
C HIS A 365 22.07 6.89 7.81
N LEU A 366 21.16 7.49 7.04
CA LEU A 366 20.50 8.74 7.41
C LEU A 366 18.99 8.54 7.23
N VAL A 367 18.27 8.63 8.34
CA VAL A 367 16.81 8.44 8.41
C VAL A 367 16.21 9.75 8.88
N ILE A 368 15.54 10.46 7.97
CA ILE A 368 15.01 11.79 8.24
C ILE A 368 13.48 11.75 8.23
N ALA A 369 12.86 12.35 9.24
CA ALA A 369 11.47 12.76 9.18
C ALA A 369 11.35 14.29 9.18
N ARG A 370 10.46 14.81 8.34
CA ARG A 370 10.23 16.24 8.16
C ARG A 370 8.74 16.57 8.05
N GLY A 371 8.32 17.68 8.64
CA GLY A 371 7.04 18.34 8.37
C GLY A 371 6.78 18.56 6.87
N SER A 372 5.55 18.33 6.40
CA SER A 372 5.18 18.67 5.00
C SER A 372 5.04 20.15 4.73
N GLY A 373 4.84 21.00 5.74
CA GLY A 373 4.73 22.45 5.56
C GLY A 373 6.01 23.06 4.95
N GLY A 374 5.88 23.69 3.78
CA GLY A 374 7.01 24.20 3.02
C GLY A 374 7.93 23.10 2.48
N ALA A 375 7.45 21.85 2.42
CA ALA A 375 8.22 20.70 1.99
C ALA A 375 8.79 20.89 0.58
N GLY A 376 7.97 21.37 -0.35
CA GLY A 376 8.36 21.54 -1.75
C GLY A 376 9.58 22.45 -1.92
N ARG A 377 9.69 23.51 -1.12
CA ARG A 377 10.85 24.42 -1.13
C ARG A 377 12.05 23.83 -0.38
N GLY A 378 11.82 23.15 0.74
CA GLY A 378 12.91 22.56 1.52
C GLY A 378 13.59 21.37 0.82
N LEU A 379 13.02 20.83 -0.26
CA LEU A 379 13.69 19.82 -1.08
C LEU A 379 14.95 20.32 -1.81
N PHE A 380 15.17 21.64 -1.88
CA PHE A 380 16.39 22.25 -2.42
C PHE A 380 17.45 22.48 -1.34
N GLU A 381 17.17 22.13 -0.09
CA GLU A 381 18.19 22.09 0.95
C GLU A 381 19.20 20.97 0.61
N PRO A 382 20.52 21.25 0.68
CA PRO A 382 21.57 20.35 0.15
C PRO A 382 21.49 18.89 0.60
N VAL A 383 21.21 18.60 1.87
CA VAL A 383 21.16 17.21 2.37
C VAL A 383 19.95 16.47 1.79
N LEU A 384 18.75 17.06 1.88
CA LEU A 384 17.54 16.45 1.30
C LEU A 384 17.63 16.32 -0.23
N GLN A 385 18.18 17.35 -0.88
CA GLN A 385 18.41 17.32 -2.32
C GLN A 385 19.31 16.14 -2.69
N ARG A 386 20.44 15.96 -1.97
CA ARG A 386 21.39 14.89 -2.25
C ARG A 386 20.80 13.51 -2.01
N MET A 387 20.08 13.31 -0.90
CA MET A 387 19.40 12.03 -0.65
C MET A 387 18.39 11.69 -1.75
N ARG A 388 17.66 12.70 -2.27
CA ARG A 388 16.72 12.51 -3.39
C ARG A 388 17.44 12.19 -4.70
N GLU A 389 18.54 12.85 -5.01
CA GLU A 389 19.37 12.56 -6.20
C GLU A 389 19.94 11.14 -6.17
N LEU A 390 20.31 10.64 -4.99
CA LEU A 390 20.75 9.26 -4.79
C LEU A 390 19.60 8.25 -4.94
N GLY A 391 18.35 8.71 -4.96
CA GLY A 391 17.16 7.89 -5.13
C GLY A 391 16.75 7.17 -3.85
N SER A 392 17.01 7.77 -2.68
CA SER A 392 16.65 7.22 -1.38
C SER A 392 15.15 6.91 -1.32
N PRO A 393 14.75 5.74 -0.80
CA PRO A 393 13.36 5.44 -0.54
C PRO A 393 12.78 6.40 0.48
N GLY A 394 11.46 6.53 0.47
CA GLY A 394 10.80 7.36 1.46
C GLY A 394 9.29 7.24 1.49
N LEU A 395 8.70 7.80 2.54
CA LEU A 395 7.28 7.75 2.82
C LEU A 395 6.67 9.15 2.74
N VAL A 396 5.67 9.34 1.88
CA VAL A 396 4.86 10.56 1.83
C VAL A 396 3.56 10.31 2.60
N MET A 397 3.46 10.83 3.81
CA MET A 397 2.30 10.69 4.71
C MET A 397 1.28 11.81 4.45
N SER A 398 0.37 12.04 5.41
CA SER A 398 -0.62 13.12 5.32
C SER A 398 0.03 14.49 5.06
N GLY A 399 -0.53 15.26 4.13
CA GLY A 399 -0.04 16.59 3.79
C GLY A 399 -0.95 17.33 2.80
N SER A 400 -0.59 18.57 2.45
CA SER A 400 -1.25 19.31 1.37
C SER A 400 -0.66 19.01 0.00
N LYS A 401 -1.52 18.87 -1.01
CA LYS A 401 -1.13 18.75 -2.42
C LYS A 401 -0.44 20.00 -2.97
N ASP A 402 -0.58 21.14 -2.29
CA ASP A 402 -0.01 22.43 -2.70
C ASP A 402 1.51 22.47 -2.54
N GLU A 403 2.07 21.54 -1.76
CA GLU A 403 3.52 21.33 -1.63
C GLU A 403 4.16 20.75 -2.90
N GLY A 404 3.34 20.31 -3.86
CA GLY A 404 3.80 19.65 -5.08
C GLY A 404 4.24 18.21 -4.84
N ALA A 405 5.00 17.66 -5.78
CA ALA A 405 5.52 16.30 -5.67
C ALA A 405 6.77 16.28 -4.78
N LEU A 406 6.75 15.47 -3.71
CA LEU A 406 7.86 15.42 -2.74
C LEU A 406 8.88 14.33 -3.07
N LEU A 407 8.38 13.12 -3.32
CA LEU A 407 9.18 11.96 -3.73
C LEU A 407 8.59 11.35 -5.00
N GLY A 408 9.41 11.19 -6.03
CA GLY A 408 8.94 10.77 -7.36
C GLY A 408 7.85 11.71 -7.89
N THR A 409 6.71 11.14 -8.27
CA THR A 409 5.54 11.89 -8.74
C THR A 409 4.46 12.07 -7.65
N VAL A 410 4.73 11.62 -6.42
CA VAL A 410 3.73 11.57 -5.35
C VAL A 410 3.56 12.94 -4.71
N LYS A 411 2.33 13.45 -4.77
CA LYS A 411 1.88 14.63 -4.04
C LYS A 411 1.21 14.22 -2.73
N PRO A 412 1.48 14.92 -1.61
CA PRO A 412 0.77 14.66 -0.35
C PRO A 412 -0.73 14.89 -0.49
N SER A 413 -1.51 14.22 0.35
CA SER A 413 -2.95 14.39 0.49
C SER A 413 -3.36 14.08 1.93
N PRO A 414 -4.55 14.49 2.39
CA PRO A 414 -5.05 14.10 3.71
C PRO A 414 -5.09 12.57 3.86
N GLN A 415 -4.46 12.05 4.92
CA GLN A 415 -4.39 10.62 5.23
C GLN A 415 -4.56 10.39 6.74
N PRO A 416 -5.08 9.23 7.19
CA PRO A 416 -5.05 8.84 8.60
C PRO A 416 -3.61 8.78 9.16
N PRO A 417 -3.42 8.94 10.48
CA PRO A 417 -2.11 8.75 11.11
C PRO A 417 -1.47 7.40 10.79
N GLY A 418 -0.15 7.41 10.58
CA GLY A 418 0.62 6.23 10.20
C GLY A 418 0.45 5.81 8.74
N ARG A 419 -0.48 6.41 7.98
CA ARG A 419 -0.67 6.09 6.56
C ARG A 419 0.17 6.98 5.67
N GLY A 420 0.79 6.37 4.66
CA GLY A 420 1.55 7.09 3.65
C GLY A 420 1.76 6.28 2.38
N VAL A 421 2.30 6.93 1.36
CA VAL A 421 2.71 6.29 0.10
C VAL A 421 4.22 6.09 0.15
N LEU A 422 4.64 4.84 0.16
CA LEU A 422 6.03 4.42 0.10
C LEU A 422 6.51 4.51 -1.35
N VAL A 423 7.57 5.26 -1.56
CA VAL A 423 8.19 5.50 -2.86
C VAL A 423 9.56 4.84 -2.87
N HIS A 424 9.77 3.99 -3.87
CA HIS A 424 11.07 3.39 -4.17
C HIS A 424 11.49 3.79 -5.59
N ARG A 425 12.79 3.78 -5.85
CA ARG A 425 13.32 3.98 -7.20
C ARG A 425 13.00 2.82 -8.15
N ARG A 426 12.91 1.60 -7.62
CA ARG A 426 12.84 0.34 -8.40
C ARG A 426 11.46 -0.31 -8.42
N ALA A 427 10.49 0.24 -7.68
CA ALA A 427 9.15 -0.31 -7.56
C ALA A 427 8.10 0.80 -7.70
N ALA A 428 6.89 0.43 -8.12
CA ALA A 428 5.78 1.35 -8.14
C ALA A 428 5.47 1.86 -6.71
N PRO A 429 5.04 3.13 -6.55
CA PRO A 429 4.61 3.62 -5.26
C PRO A 429 3.50 2.75 -4.68
N VAL A 430 3.61 2.43 -3.39
CA VAL A 430 2.64 1.57 -2.69
C VAL A 430 2.14 2.28 -1.46
N GLN A 431 0.83 2.29 -1.24
CA GLN A 431 0.27 2.80 0.01
C GLN A 431 0.63 1.84 1.14
N ALA A 432 0.99 2.37 2.30
CA ALA A 432 1.44 1.58 3.44
C ALA A 432 0.88 2.14 4.75
N GLN A 433 0.70 1.25 5.73
CA GLN A 433 0.39 1.59 7.11
C GLN A 433 1.61 1.30 7.96
N VAL A 434 2.19 2.34 8.54
CA VAL A 434 3.30 2.24 9.49
C VAL A 434 2.83 1.50 10.74
N ALA A 435 3.68 0.59 11.22
CA ALA A 435 3.43 -0.10 12.46
C ALA A 435 3.58 0.86 13.65
N TRP A 436 2.71 0.71 14.63
CA TRP A 436 2.74 1.50 15.85
C TRP A 436 3.72 0.90 16.84
N THR A 437 4.74 1.69 17.16
CA THR A 437 5.62 1.47 18.31
C THR A 437 5.31 2.58 19.32
N PRO A 438 4.72 2.23 20.48
CA PRO A 438 4.35 3.22 21.48
C PRO A 438 5.59 3.95 21.99
N PRO A 439 5.47 5.22 22.42
CA PRO A 439 6.53 5.86 23.20
C PRO A 439 6.77 5.06 24.50
N ALA A 440 7.98 5.12 25.03
CA ALA A 440 8.32 4.43 26.27
C ALA A 440 7.59 5.00 27.50
N HIS A 441 7.02 6.21 27.39
CA HIS A 441 6.37 6.97 28.46
C HIS A 441 5.09 7.66 27.99
#